data_AF-A0A1R2BV15-F1
#
_entry.id   AF-A0A1R2BV15-F1
#
_cell.length_a   1.000
_cell.length_b   1.000
_cell.length_c   1.000
_cell.angle_alpha   90.00
_cell.angle_beta   90.00
_cell.angle_gamma   90.00
#
_symmetry.space_group_name_H-M   'P 1'
#
loop_
_entity.id
_entity.type
_entity.pdbx_description
1 polymer ?
#
loop_
_entity_poly.entity_id
_entity_poly.type
_entity_poly.pdbx_seq_one_letter_code
_entity_poly.pdbx_strand_id
1 'polypeptide(L)'
;MKSIKLKPLFFPSDDILVVPPEILNQTNNFPEEKVKNKTLSSSNQLISILRGRRLKKQNLQKKVANDEEKETVKKLSEWKRNNSPKSPIMRRYTFKRTFTLNNITNEQRSPTRTITKLEKIIPVRLNTLESLINGIYSILTTERFKKRVQDEEIKKISERNQDYERQVNDRIIRASKEISGLKDFIRDNTAQLEQLKKEKEDCDKAFEQKCINFSTIEAHELMLRDKEKGRKSFKPSEEKEYFIKKEKLRQAKHEIHKKYQEENNRIVGNIENLIKTIEQAEYQRTISKKELKEYQEQIVMLYCRALRDGKDLRSDGLRWVIKALWAMNEPIPLSAFPKFIDEESIQFLLEIAEKDVEIEMYERELERLRTEVKNQRPSSTAPSTRNLYRDVKQRLRDISQSSVGKPAISPSYTEETEISQKSYSKLETNIYTGISELRDKIYKIHELVKEMTNNEIKRVTESYQPNQSGEEEIGIMHIIRCLVGDKVREFNKYTRSLIFGNKSKAFIKL
;
A
#
# COMPACT_ATOMS: atom_id res chain seq x y z
N MET A 1 -5.70 16.09 0.63
CA MET A 1 -6.18 15.70 1.99
C MET A 1 -4.96 15.55 2.88
N LYS A 2 -4.93 16.12 4.10
CA LYS A 2 -3.83 15.90 5.06
C LYS A 2 -3.95 14.45 5.55
N SER A 3 -2.99 13.59 5.18
CA SER A 3 -2.91 12.25 5.75
C SER A 3 -2.70 12.39 7.26
N ILE A 4 -3.59 11.77 8.03
CA ILE A 4 -3.41 11.61 9.47
C ILE A 4 -2.26 10.62 9.60
N LYS A 5 -1.03 11.12 9.76
CA LYS A 5 0.12 10.29 10.09
C LYS A 5 -0.19 9.65 11.44
N LEU A 6 -0.48 8.36 11.42
CA LEU A 6 -0.61 7.57 12.64
C LEU A 6 0.76 7.63 13.31
N LYS A 7 0.87 8.38 14.41
CA LYS A 7 1.97 8.12 15.34
C LYS A 7 1.81 6.66 15.78
N PRO A 8 2.80 5.77 15.58
CA PRO A 8 2.71 4.44 16.13
C PRO A 8 2.50 4.58 17.64
N LEU A 9 1.46 3.93 18.18
CA LEU A 9 1.04 3.98 19.59
C LEU A 9 2.09 3.43 20.58
N PHE A 10 3.28 3.06 20.09
CA PHE A 10 4.23 2.19 20.79
C PHE A 10 5.57 2.84 21.12
N PHE A 11 5.87 4.03 20.60
CA PHE A 11 7.12 4.71 20.91
C PHE A 11 6.94 5.73 22.05
N PRO A 12 7.94 5.88 22.94
CA PRO A 12 7.95 6.95 23.92
C PRO A 12 7.73 8.30 23.22
N SER A 13 6.97 9.19 23.84
CA SER A 13 6.61 10.50 23.27
C SER A 13 7.81 11.35 22.84
N ASP A 14 9.00 11.04 23.38
CA ASP A 14 10.22 11.82 23.27
C ASP A 14 11.21 11.27 22.23
N ASP A 15 10.84 10.22 21.48
CA ASP A 15 11.74 9.59 20.51
C ASP A 15 11.87 10.39 19.22
N ILE A 16 13.09 10.43 18.67
CA ILE A 16 13.39 11.12 17.41
C ILE A 16 12.96 10.22 16.26
N LEU A 17 12.00 10.70 15.46
CA LEU A 17 11.44 9.98 14.32
C LEU A 17 12.09 10.45 13.02
N VAL A 18 12.80 9.55 12.35
CA VAL A 18 13.35 9.77 11.01
C VAL A 18 12.25 9.53 9.99
N VAL A 19 11.85 10.60 9.30
CA VAL A 19 10.79 10.58 8.28
C VAL A 19 11.35 10.04 6.95
N PRO A 20 10.56 9.27 6.17
CA PRO A 20 10.98 8.85 4.83
C PRO A 20 11.39 10.04 3.94
N PRO A 21 12.42 9.87 3.08
CA PRO A 21 12.85 10.92 2.15
C PRO A 21 11.70 11.43 1.27
N GLU A 22 11.71 12.73 0.96
CA GLU A 22 10.67 13.35 0.13
C GLU A 22 10.54 12.70 -1.26
N ILE A 23 11.63 12.12 -1.76
CA ILE A 23 11.70 11.39 -3.03
C ILE A 23 10.64 10.28 -3.10
N LEU A 24 10.35 9.60 -1.98
CA LEU A 24 9.32 8.56 -1.91
C LEU A 24 7.90 9.11 -1.93
N ASN A 25 7.70 10.36 -1.51
CA ASN A 25 6.39 11.01 -1.53
C ASN A 25 6.02 11.56 -2.91
N GLN A 26 6.94 11.55 -3.88
CA GLN A 26 6.69 12.02 -5.24
C GLN A 26 5.93 10.99 -6.11
N THR A 27 5.85 9.73 -5.69
CA THR A 27 5.08 8.71 -6.42
C THR A 27 3.60 8.78 -6.08
N ASN A 28 2.88 9.64 -6.81
CA ASN A 28 1.57 9.40 -7.41
C ASN A 28 0.86 10.74 -7.66
N ASN A 29 1.22 11.40 -8.77
CA ASN A 29 0.25 12.20 -9.51
C ASN A 29 -0.77 11.24 -10.14
N PHE A 30 -1.62 10.60 -9.32
CA PHE A 30 -2.98 10.33 -9.79
C PHE A 30 -3.55 11.69 -10.16
N PRO A 31 -4.31 11.83 -11.26
CA PRO A 31 -5.04 13.05 -11.50
C PRO A 31 -5.97 13.24 -10.30
N GLU A 32 -5.57 14.10 -9.36
CA GLU A 32 -6.51 14.67 -8.42
C GLU A 32 -7.58 15.28 -9.31
N GLU A 33 -8.76 14.67 -9.26
CA GLU A 33 -9.98 15.21 -9.83
C GLU A 33 -9.97 16.69 -9.48
N LYS A 34 -9.88 17.56 -10.51
CA LYS A 34 -9.93 19.00 -10.33
C LYS A 34 -11.27 19.32 -9.71
N VAL A 35 -11.36 19.24 -8.38
CA VAL A 35 -12.40 19.91 -7.61
C VAL A 35 -12.23 21.36 -8.01
N LYS A 36 -13.20 21.88 -8.75
CA LYS A 36 -13.29 23.28 -9.12
C LYS A 36 -13.28 24.07 -7.81
N ASN A 37 -12.09 24.45 -7.36
CA ASN A 37 -11.92 25.46 -6.34
C ASN A 37 -12.48 26.74 -6.95
N LYS A 38 -13.74 27.03 -6.62
CA LYS A 38 -14.26 28.38 -6.67
C LYS A 38 -13.35 29.19 -5.75
N THR A 39 -12.41 29.89 -6.35
CA THR A 39 -11.70 30.99 -5.71
C THR A 39 -12.76 31.95 -5.17
N LEU A 40 -12.94 31.95 -3.85
CA LEU A 40 -13.68 32.99 -3.13
C LEU A 40 -12.85 34.27 -3.19
N SER A 41 -12.87 34.91 -4.36
CA SER A 41 -12.32 36.25 -4.56
C SER A 41 -13.40 37.26 -4.19
N SER A 42 -13.51 37.58 -2.90
CA SER A 42 -13.66 38.96 -2.42
C SER A 42 -13.74 38.96 -0.89
N SER A 43 -13.01 39.88 -0.27
CA SER A 43 -13.08 40.18 1.18
C SER A 43 -14.51 40.50 1.64
N ASN A 44 -15.38 40.94 0.74
CA ASN A 44 -16.77 41.29 1.03
C ASN A 44 -17.66 40.07 1.33
N GLN A 45 -17.38 38.89 0.77
CA GLN A 45 -18.14 37.66 1.09
C GLN A 45 -17.81 37.12 2.48
N LEU A 46 -16.57 37.27 2.92
CA LEU A 46 -16.10 36.89 4.27
C LEU A 46 -16.74 37.77 5.36
N ILE A 47 -16.93 39.06 5.09
CA ILE A 47 -17.62 40.00 5.99
C ILE A 47 -19.11 39.64 6.16
N SER A 48 -19.75 39.11 5.11
CA SER A 48 -21.16 38.68 5.15
C SER A 48 -21.39 37.41 5.99
N ILE A 49 -20.38 36.54 6.09
CA ILE A 49 -20.40 35.31 6.89
C ILE A 49 -20.11 35.62 8.36
N LEU A 50 -19.22 36.59 8.63
CA LEU A 50 -18.82 36.96 9.99
C LEU A 50 -19.84 37.87 10.70
N ARG A 51 -20.69 38.62 9.98
CA ARG A 51 -21.76 39.44 10.57
C ARG A 51 -23.06 38.65 10.78
N GLY A 52 -22.99 37.70 11.71
CA GLY A 52 -24.09 37.22 12.56
C GLY A 52 -25.51 37.21 12.00
N ARG A 53 -25.95 36.08 11.43
CA ARG A 53 -27.37 35.72 11.43
C ARG A 53 -27.73 35.04 12.76
N ARG A 54 -28.47 35.79 13.57
CA ARG A 54 -29.14 35.38 14.81
C ARG A 54 -29.85 34.03 14.64
N LEU A 55 -29.45 33.07 15.47
CA LEU A 55 -30.11 31.78 15.67
C LEU A 55 -31.57 31.97 16.11
N LYS A 56 -32.53 31.65 15.23
CA LYS A 56 -33.88 31.28 15.65
C LYS A 56 -33.86 29.82 16.09
N LYS A 57 -34.26 29.58 17.33
CA LYS A 57 -34.38 28.30 18.05
C LYS A 57 -35.02 27.20 17.17
N GLN A 58 -34.28 26.11 16.92
CA GLN A 58 -34.85 24.81 16.58
C GLN A 58 -34.98 23.98 17.86
N ASN A 59 -36.19 23.96 18.41
CA ASN A 59 -36.58 23.17 19.59
C ASN A 59 -37.07 21.75 19.22
N LEU A 60 -36.82 21.27 18.00
CA LEU A 60 -37.39 20.02 17.48
C LEU A 60 -36.40 18.84 17.44
N GLN A 61 -35.09 19.08 17.42
CA GLN A 61 -34.09 17.97 17.40
C GLN A 61 -33.73 17.43 18.79
N LYS A 62 -34.02 18.16 19.87
CA LYS A 62 -33.75 17.69 21.25
C LYS A 62 -34.76 16.67 21.79
N LYS A 63 -35.89 16.44 21.12
CA LYS A 63 -36.85 15.39 21.54
C LYS A 63 -36.49 14.02 20.98
N VAL A 64 -36.06 13.94 19.72
CA VAL A 64 -35.73 12.66 19.06
C VAL A 64 -34.48 12.01 19.65
N ALA A 65 -33.43 12.80 19.93
CA ALA A 65 -32.21 12.28 20.56
C ALA A 65 -32.44 11.76 22.00
N ASN A 66 -33.43 12.30 22.71
CA ASN A 66 -33.73 11.92 24.09
C ASN A 66 -34.55 10.63 24.18
N ASP A 67 -35.32 10.31 23.13
CA ASP A 67 -36.10 9.07 23.06
C ASP A 67 -35.23 7.89 22.64
N GLU A 68 -34.25 8.09 21.73
CA GLU A 68 -33.25 7.07 21.38
C GLU A 68 -32.29 6.75 22.56
N GLU A 69 -31.90 7.77 23.33
CA GLU A 69 -31.07 7.60 24.53
C GLU A 69 -31.84 6.87 25.65
N LYS A 70 -33.15 7.14 25.79
CA LYS A 70 -34.00 6.38 26.72
C LYS A 70 -34.20 4.92 26.28
N GLU A 71 -34.32 4.66 24.99
CA GLU A 71 -34.53 3.30 24.47
C GLU A 71 -33.26 2.43 24.59
N THR A 72 -32.08 3.03 24.37
CA THR A 72 -30.78 2.36 24.57
C THR A 72 -30.49 2.08 26.04
N VAL A 73 -30.80 3.01 26.95
CA VAL A 73 -30.69 2.79 28.41
C VAL A 73 -31.68 1.71 28.88
N LYS A 74 -32.89 1.66 28.32
CA LYS A 74 -33.89 0.64 28.65
C LYS A 74 -33.41 -0.76 28.23
N LYS A 75 -32.87 -0.91 27.02
CA LYS A 75 -32.27 -2.17 26.52
C LYS A 75 -31.07 -2.64 27.37
N LEU A 76 -30.22 -1.72 27.83
CA LEU A 76 -29.12 -2.04 28.76
C LEU A 76 -29.61 -2.48 30.15
N SER A 77 -30.70 -1.87 30.64
CA SER A 77 -31.29 -2.24 31.94
C SER A 77 -32.03 -3.59 31.91
N GLU A 78 -32.61 -3.97 30.77
CA GLU A 78 -33.22 -5.29 30.56
C GLU A 78 -32.15 -6.40 30.43
N TRP A 79 -31.02 -6.12 29.79
CA TRP A 79 -29.89 -7.05 29.73
C TRP A 79 -29.31 -7.37 31.12
N LYS A 80 -29.31 -6.39 32.03
CA LYS A 80 -28.82 -6.55 33.40
C LYS A 80 -29.79 -7.32 34.31
N ARG A 81 -31.09 -7.37 33.97
CA ARG A 81 -32.11 -8.11 34.77
C ARG A 81 -32.25 -9.58 34.38
N ASN A 82 -31.93 -9.94 33.14
CA ASN A 82 -32.11 -11.32 32.65
C ASN A 82 -30.91 -12.25 32.90
N ASN A 83 -29.79 -11.75 33.44
CA ASN A 83 -28.59 -12.53 33.77
C ASN A 83 -28.30 -12.54 35.28
N SER A 84 -29.29 -12.89 36.12
CA SER A 84 -29.01 -13.32 37.50
C SER A 84 -29.16 -14.85 37.63
N PRO A 85 -28.09 -15.63 37.49
CA PRO A 85 -28.13 -17.02 37.93
C PRO A 85 -27.94 -17.06 39.45
N LYS A 86 -28.99 -17.48 40.15
CA LYS A 86 -28.85 -18.14 41.46
C LYS A 86 -28.23 -19.52 41.18
N SER A 87 -26.93 -19.66 41.38
CA SER A 87 -26.25 -20.96 41.48
C SER A 87 -24.97 -20.82 42.36
N PRO A 88 -24.48 -21.93 42.93
CA PRO A 88 -23.93 -21.95 44.28
C PRO A 88 -22.46 -21.51 44.35
N ILE A 89 -22.09 -21.07 45.56
CA ILE A 89 -20.76 -20.66 46.02
C ILE A 89 -19.67 -21.58 45.46
N MET A 90 -18.99 -21.11 44.41
CA MET A 90 -17.69 -21.65 43.99
C MET A 90 -16.57 -20.82 44.60
N ARG A 91 -15.64 -21.54 45.22
CA ARG A 91 -14.47 -21.02 45.94
C ARG A 91 -13.66 -20.06 45.07
N ARG A 92 -13.30 -18.90 45.65
CA ARG A 92 -12.35 -17.93 45.10
C ARG A 92 -11.00 -18.61 44.86
N TYR A 93 -10.69 -18.92 43.61
CA TYR A 93 -9.31 -19.13 43.16
C TYR A 93 -8.75 -17.78 42.71
N THR A 94 -7.83 -17.24 43.50
CA THR A 94 -6.95 -16.13 43.10
C THR A 94 -5.93 -16.68 42.11
N PHE A 95 -6.15 -16.48 40.82
CA PHE A 95 -5.12 -16.73 39.80
C PHE A 95 -4.02 -15.66 39.93
N LYS A 96 -2.90 -16.04 40.55
CA LYS A 96 -1.61 -15.39 40.31
C LYS A 96 -1.29 -15.58 38.82
N ARG A 97 -1.28 -14.48 38.06
CA ARG A 97 -0.70 -14.42 36.71
C ARG A 97 0.81 -14.69 36.81
N THR A 98 1.23 -15.93 36.61
CA THR A 98 2.57 -16.22 36.09
C THR A 98 2.49 -16.12 34.58
N PHE A 99 3.11 -15.08 34.02
CA PHE A 99 3.42 -15.01 32.59
C PHE A 99 4.38 -16.15 32.25
N THR A 100 3.89 -17.21 31.63
CA THR A 100 4.74 -18.17 30.90
C THR A 100 4.87 -17.69 29.46
N LEU A 101 5.94 -16.92 29.20
CA LEU A 101 6.66 -17.08 27.94
C LEU A 101 7.09 -18.55 27.84
N ASN A 102 7.00 -19.13 26.64
CA ASN A 102 7.26 -20.53 26.28
C ASN A 102 5.99 -21.38 26.26
N ASN A 103 5.35 -21.43 25.08
CA ASN A 103 4.72 -22.64 24.54
C ASN A 103 4.39 -22.42 23.04
N ILE A 104 5.43 -22.46 22.21
CA ILE A 104 5.34 -23.06 20.86
C ILE A 104 6.54 -24.00 20.73
N THR A 105 6.48 -25.09 21.47
CA THR A 105 7.26 -26.30 21.25
C THR A 105 6.30 -27.46 21.35
N ASN A 106 5.78 -27.90 20.21
CA ASN A 106 5.16 -29.21 20.08
C ASN A 106 6.05 -30.08 19.18
N GLU A 107 6.82 -30.91 19.87
CA GLU A 107 7.16 -32.30 19.57
C GLU A 107 7.33 -32.74 18.10
N GLN A 108 8.57 -32.69 17.63
CA GLN A 108 9.20 -33.88 17.06
C GLN A 108 10.37 -34.28 17.95
N ARG A 109 10.18 -35.35 18.73
CA ARG A 109 11.23 -36.03 19.48
C ARG A 109 12.22 -36.65 18.49
N SER A 110 13.31 -35.95 18.19
CA SER A 110 14.57 -36.59 17.84
C SER A 110 15.24 -37.09 19.14
N PRO A 111 15.92 -38.25 19.13
CA PRO A 111 16.45 -38.84 20.35
C PRO A 111 17.54 -37.92 20.92
N THR A 112 17.28 -37.42 22.11
CA THR A 112 18.26 -36.81 23.00
C THR A 112 19.33 -37.85 23.32
N ARG A 113 20.41 -37.86 22.51
CA ARG A 113 21.71 -38.30 23.01
C ARG A 113 22.09 -37.31 24.09
N THR A 114 22.04 -37.77 25.33
CA THR A 114 22.52 -37.12 26.54
C THR A 114 23.98 -36.67 26.36
N ILE A 115 24.19 -35.42 25.93
CA ILE A 115 25.46 -34.71 26.07
C ILE A 115 25.45 -34.03 27.45
N THR A 116 25.35 -34.84 28.49
CA THR A 116 25.69 -34.47 29.87
C THR A 116 26.87 -35.31 30.26
N LYS A 117 28.02 -34.92 29.73
CA LYS A 117 29.36 -35.14 30.29
C LYS A 117 30.26 -34.17 29.54
N LEU A 118 30.28 -32.92 30.03
CA LEU A 118 31.53 -32.17 30.04
C LEU A 118 32.50 -33.06 30.82
N GLU A 119 33.19 -33.94 30.11
CA GLU A 119 34.47 -34.42 30.57
C GLU A 119 35.26 -33.16 30.85
N LYS A 120 35.52 -32.91 32.15
CA LYS A 120 36.60 -32.04 32.57
C LYS A 120 37.76 -32.36 31.64
N ILE A 121 38.14 -31.40 30.79
CA ILE A 121 39.34 -31.51 29.98
C ILE A 121 40.46 -31.66 31.00
N ILE A 122 40.81 -32.91 31.28
CA ILE A 122 42.01 -33.26 32.02
C ILE A 122 43.12 -32.58 31.22
N PRO A 123 43.99 -31.78 31.84
CA PRO A 123 45.11 -31.19 31.14
C PRO A 123 45.98 -32.35 30.68
N VAL A 124 45.75 -32.82 29.45
CA VAL A 124 46.64 -33.74 28.77
C VAL A 124 47.96 -33.01 28.76
N ARG A 125 48.95 -33.55 29.46
CA ARG A 125 50.33 -33.05 29.39
C ARG A 125 50.74 -33.16 27.92
N LEU A 126 50.67 -32.03 27.21
CA LEU A 126 51.00 -31.86 25.81
C LEU A 126 52.53 -31.98 25.67
N ASN A 127 53.05 -33.19 25.82
CA ASN A 127 54.50 -33.42 25.83
C ASN A 127 55.09 -33.55 24.42
N THR A 128 54.26 -33.58 23.39
CA THR A 128 54.69 -33.71 21.99
C THR A 128 54.00 -32.65 21.11
N LEU A 129 54.76 -32.13 20.13
CA LEU A 129 54.28 -31.16 19.14
C LEU A 129 53.02 -31.67 18.42
N GLU A 130 52.94 -32.98 18.12
CA GLU A 130 51.78 -33.62 17.51
C GLU A 130 50.52 -33.57 18.38
N SER A 131 50.64 -33.76 19.70
CA SER A 131 49.51 -33.67 20.62
C SER A 131 48.96 -32.24 20.68
N LEU A 132 49.85 -31.24 20.62
CA LEU A 132 49.46 -29.82 20.61
C LEU A 132 48.81 -29.43 19.28
N ILE A 133 49.36 -29.91 18.15
CA ILE A 133 48.76 -29.76 16.83
C ILE A 133 47.36 -30.38 16.78
N ASN A 134 47.21 -31.62 17.27
CA ASN A 134 45.92 -32.31 17.31
C ASN A 134 44.90 -31.61 18.23
N GLY A 135 45.35 -31.07 19.37
CA GLY A 135 44.54 -30.24 20.26
C GLY A 135 44.03 -28.97 19.57
N ILE A 136 44.91 -28.24 18.87
CA ILE A 136 44.54 -27.04 18.10
C ILE A 136 43.56 -27.40 16.97
N TYR A 137 43.80 -28.49 16.23
CA TYR A 137 42.87 -28.94 15.19
C TYR A 137 41.49 -29.30 15.77
N SER A 138 41.43 -29.97 16.93
CA SER A 138 40.18 -30.29 17.61
C SER A 138 39.40 -29.04 18.08
N ILE A 139 40.10 -28.04 18.61
CA ILE A 139 39.49 -26.76 18.97
C ILE A 139 38.97 -26.03 17.71
N LEU A 140 39.75 -26.02 16.63
CA LEU A 140 39.32 -25.41 15.37
C LEU A 140 38.13 -26.12 14.73
N THR A 141 38.07 -27.46 14.78
CA THR A 141 36.93 -28.21 14.23
C THR A 141 35.67 -28.01 15.05
N THR A 142 35.78 -27.99 16.39
CA THR A 142 34.64 -27.71 17.28
C THR A 142 34.12 -26.29 17.11
N GLU A 143 34.99 -25.27 17.00
CA GLU A 143 34.58 -23.89 16.72
C GLU A 143 33.94 -23.74 15.33
N ARG A 144 34.50 -24.39 14.30
CA ARG A 144 33.88 -24.41 12.95
C ARG A 144 32.50 -25.08 12.98
N PHE A 145 32.34 -26.14 13.76
CA PHE A 145 31.06 -26.82 13.91
C PHE A 145 30.03 -25.95 14.62
N LYS A 146 30.39 -25.32 15.75
CA LYS A 146 29.51 -24.36 16.45
C LYS A 146 29.04 -23.24 15.52
N LYS A 147 29.98 -22.66 14.74
CA LYS A 147 29.64 -21.62 13.77
C LYS A 147 28.67 -22.09 12.71
N ARG A 148 28.85 -23.30 12.16
CA ARG A 148 27.89 -23.87 11.18
C ARG A 148 26.50 -24.06 11.79
N VAL A 149 26.42 -24.56 13.01
CA VAL A 149 25.14 -24.73 13.73
C VAL A 149 24.43 -23.38 13.93
N GLN A 150 25.17 -22.35 14.33
CA GLN A 150 24.62 -20.99 14.46
C GLN A 150 24.18 -20.41 13.11
N ASP A 151 24.99 -20.57 12.05
CA ASP A 151 24.63 -20.12 10.70
C ASP A 151 23.37 -20.83 10.18
N GLU A 152 23.21 -22.14 10.45
CA GLU A 152 22.00 -22.90 10.11
C GLU A 152 20.77 -22.45 10.91
N GLU A 153 20.93 -22.11 12.19
CA GLU A 153 19.83 -21.58 13.02
C GLU A 153 19.39 -20.20 12.53
N ILE A 154 20.34 -19.30 12.23
CA ILE A 154 20.08 -18.00 11.64
C ILE A 154 19.35 -18.16 10.30
N LYS A 155 19.80 -19.10 9.46
CA LYS A 155 19.14 -19.39 8.18
C LYS A 155 17.69 -19.84 8.36
N LYS A 156 17.42 -20.76 9.30
CA LYS A 156 16.05 -21.21 9.62
C LYS A 156 15.16 -20.07 10.13
N ILE A 157 15.70 -19.18 10.96
CA ILE A 157 14.97 -17.99 11.45
C ILE A 157 14.67 -17.05 10.28
N SER A 158 15.64 -16.84 9.39
CA SER A 158 15.49 -16.02 8.19
C SER A 158 14.40 -16.56 7.27
N GLU A 159 14.40 -17.86 6.98
CA GLU A 159 13.39 -18.53 6.15
C GLU A 159 11.99 -18.37 6.76
N ARG A 160 11.82 -18.62 8.07
CA ARG A 160 10.54 -18.43 8.77
C ARG A 160 10.04 -16.99 8.70
N ASN A 161 10.94 -16.01 8.88
CA ASN A 161 10.55 -14.61 8.82
C ASN A 161 10.16 -14.18 7.40
N GLN A 162 10.87 -14.69 6.38
CA GLN A 162 10.51 -14.46 4.97
C GLN A 162 9.16 -15.11 4.61
N ASP A 163 8.86 -16.31 5.13
CA ASP A 163 7.55 -16.94 4.98
C ASP A 163 6.45 -16.13 5.65
N TYR A 164 6.69 -15.67 6.88
CA TYR A 164 5.75 -14.83 7.61
C TYR A 164 5.50 -13.50 6.91
N GLU A 165 6.55 -12.83 6.44
CA GLU A 165 6.46 -11.61 5.64
C GLU A 165 5.62 -11.83 4.37
N ARG A 166 5.89 -12.91 3.61
CA ARG A 166 5.09 -13.27 2.43
C ARG A 166 3.62 -13.45 2.78
N GLN A 167 3.32 -14.18 3.84
CA GLN A 167 1.94 -14.41 4.28
C GLN A 167 1.22 -13.11 4.68
N VAL A 168 1.90 -12.20 5.39
CA VAL A 168 1.33 -10.91 5.79
C VAL A 168 1.13 -10.02 4.56
N ASN A 169 2.11 -9.95 3.65
CA ASN A 169 1.99 -9.19 2.41
C ASN A 169 0.84 -9.72 1.52
N ASP A 170 0.65 -11.03 1.42
CA ASP A 170 -0.49 -11.63 0.71
C ASP A 170 -1.83 -11.26 1.35
N ARG A 171 -1.89 -11.09 2.67
CA ARG A 171 -3.08 -10.60 3.37
C ARG A 171 -3.32 -9.11 3.11
N ILE A 172 -2.27 -8.29 3.13
CA ILE A 172 -2.33 -6.86 2.77
C ILE A 172 -2.84 -6.68 1.35
N ILE A 173 -2.32 -7.44 0.39
CA ILE A 173 -2.74 -7.37 -1.02
C ILE A 173 -4.21 -7.80 -1.17
N ARG A 174 -4.62 -8.89 -0.51
CA ARG A 174 -6.01 -9.35 -0.54
C ARG A 174 -6.98 -8.33 0.05
N ALA A 175 -6.70 -7.81 1.24
CA ALA A 175 -7.53 -6.78 1.89
C ALA A 175 -7.59 -5.50 1.04
N SER A 176 -6.47 -5.08 0.44
CA SER A 176 -6.44 -3.92 -0.47
C SER A 176 -7.31 -4.13 -1.71
N LYS A 177 -7.25 -5.32 -2.32
CA LYS A 177 -8.08 -5.68 -3.48
C LYS A 177 -9.56 -5.73 -3.11
N GLU A 178 -9.90 -6.29 -1.96
CA GLU A 178 -11.28 -6.32 -1.44
C GLU A 178 -11.82 -4.91 -1.21
N ILE A 179 -11.05 -4.01 -0.57
CA ILE A 179 -11.44 -2.61 -0.38
C ILE A 179 -11.70 -1.91 -1.72
N SER A 180 -10.87 -2.17 -2.74
CA SER A 180 -11.08 -1.63 -4.08
C SER A 180 -12.35 -2.18 -4.71
N GLY A 181 -12.55 -3.51 -4.66
CA GLY A 181 -13.75 -4.15 -5.20
C GLY A 181 -15.04 -3.67 -4.53
N LEU A 182 -15.04 -3.51 -3.21
CA LEU A 182 -16.17 -2.94 -2.47
C LEU A 182 -16.40 -1.47 -2.84
N LYS A 183 -15.34 -0.69 -3.08
CA LYS A 183 -15.46 0.71 -3.53
C LYS A 183 -16.12 0.80 -4.91
N ASP A 184 -15.73 -0.05 -5.84
CA ASP A 184 -16.33 -0.13 -7.17
C ASP A 184 -17.79 -0.60 -7.09
N PHE A 185 -18.06 -1.64 -6.30
CA PHE A 185 -19.42 -2.13 -6.05
C PHE A 185 -20.33 -1.06 -5.45
N ILE A 186 -19.86 -0.29 -4.46
CA ILE A 186 -20.61 0.84 -3.88
C ILE A 186 -20.88 1.92 -4.93
N ARG A 187 -19.89 2.27 -5.75
CA ARG A 187 -20.06 3.26 -6.82
C ARG A 187 -21.14 2.82 -7.80
N ASP A 188 -21.11 1.58 -8.25
CA ASP A 188 -22.05 1.06 -9.26
C ASP A 188 -23.48 1.00 -8.71
N ASN A 189 -23.65 0.55 -7.46
CA ASN A 189 -24.95 0.58 -6.79
C ASN A 189 -25.44 2.03 -6.55
N THR A 190 -24.55 2.96 -6.20
CA THR A 190 -24.94 4.37 -6.02
C THR A 190 -25.45 4.97 -7.33
N ALA A 191 -24.88 4.58 -8.48
CA ALA A 191 -25.38 4.99 -9.79
C ALA A 191 -26.78 4.39 -10.07
N GLN A 192 -27.00 3.12 -9.75
CA GLN A 192 -28.32 2.48 -9.87
C GLN A 192 -29.36 3.12 -8.95
N LEU A 193 -28.97 3.50 -7.73
CA LEU A 193 -29.85 4.22 -6.79
C LEU A 193 -30.35 5.52 -7.39
N GLU A 194 -29.45 6.27 -8.03
CA GLU A 194 -29.78 7.56 -8.64
C GLU A 194 -30.70 7.37 -9.85
N GLN A 195 -30.49 6.31 -10.64
CA GLN A 195 -31.39 5.93 -11.72
C GLN A 195 -32.80 5.61 -11.19
N LEU A 196 -32.93 4.79 -10.14
CA LEU A 196 -34.22 4.45 -9.53
C LEU A 196 -34.94 5.68 -8.95
N LYS A 197 -34.20 6.63 -8.37
CA LYS A 197 -34.78 7.90 -7.90
C LYS A 197 -35.34 8.71 -9.05
N LYS A 198 -34.64 8.76 -10.18
CA LYS A 198 -35.13 9.42 -11.39
C LYS A 198 -36.36 8.71 -11.96
N GLU A 199 -36.34 7.38 -12.02
CA GLU A 199 -37.50 6.58 -12.45
C GLU A 199 -38.72 6.81 -11.55
N LYS A 200 -38.51 6.98 -10.25
CA LYS A 200 -39.57 7.39 -9.32
C LYS A 200 -40.15 8.76 -9.66
N GLU A 201 -39.29 9.76 -9.85
CA GLU A 201 -39.72 11.11 -10.20
C GLU A 201 -40.48 11.14 -11.54
N ASP A 202 -40.03 10.36 -12.51
CA ASP A 202 -40.70 10.22 -13.82
C ASP A 202 -42.06 9.50 -13.68
N CYS A 203 -42.17 8.50 -12.78
CA CYS A 203 -43.44 7.85 -12.45
C CYS A 203 -44.43 8.84 -11.80
N ASP A 204 -43.97 9.65 -10.85
CA ASP A 204 -44.77 10.68 -10.19
C ASP A 204 -45.30 11.71 -11.21
N LYS A 205 -44.42 12.22 -12.09
CA LYS A 205 -44.80 13.14 -13.19
C LYS A 205 -45.79 12.50 -14.18
N ALA A 206 -45.59 11.23 -14.54
CA ALA A 206 -46.48 10.53 -15.45
C ALA A 206 -47.87 10.32 -14.83
N PHE A 207 -47.94 10.06 -13.52
CA PHE A 207 -49.19 9.97 -12.79
C PHE A 207 -49.90 11.33 -12.73
N GLU A 208 -49.19 12.41 -12.40
CA GLU A 208 -49.73 13.78 -12.42
C GLU A 208 -50.31 14.14 -13.79
N GLN A 209 -49.57 13.86 -14.87
CA GLN A 209 -50.05 14.12 -16.23
C GLN A 209 -51.30 13.29 -16.58
N LYS A 210 -51.34 12.02 -16.17
CA LYS A 210 -52.54 11.17 -16.35
C LYS A 210 -53.73 11.74 -15.57
N CYS A 211 -53.52 12.26 -14.37
CA CYS A 211 -54.57 12.92 -13.58
C CYS A 211 -55.08 14.20 -14.25
N ILE A 212 -54.19 15.06 -14.76
CA ILE A 212 -54.56 16.27 -15.50
C ILE A 212 -55.40 15.90 -16.73
N ASN A 213 -54.89 14.98 -17.55
CA ASN A 213 -55.60 14.51 -18.75
C ASN A 213 -56.97 13.92 -18.38
N PHE A 214 -57.05 13.13 -17.31
CA PHE A 214 -58.31 12.57 -16.83
C PHE A 214 -59.30 13.67 -16.42
N SER A 215 -58.86 14.70 -15.68
CA SER A 215 -59.71 15.83 -15.30
C SER A 215 -60.19 16.64 -16.52
N THR A 216 -59.38 16.78 -17.58
CA THR A 216 -59.83 17.42 -18.82
C THR A 216 -60.88 16.59 -19.56
N ILE A 217 -60.76 15.26 -19.57
CA ILE A 217 -61.76 14.34 -20.14
C ILE A 217 -63.05 14.42 -19.31
N GLU A 218 -62.95 14.33 -17.98
CA GLU A 218 -64.09 14.44 -17.07
C GLU A 218 -64.82 15.78 -17.28
N ALA A 219 -64.10 16.89 -17.37
CA ALA A 219 -64.69 18.21 -17.66
C ALA A 219 -65.37 18.22 -19.04
N HIS A 220 -64.73 17.73 -20.10
CA HIS A 220 -65.31 17.72 -21.44
C HIS A 220 -66.56 16.81 -21.53
N GLU A 221 -66.50 15.62 -20.95
CA GLU A 221 -67.58 14.65 -20.98
C GLU A 221 -68.78 15.04 -20.11
N LEU A 222 -68.56 15.81 -19.04
CA LEU A 222 -69.62 16.32 -18.17
C LEU A 222 -70.14 17.72 -18.59
N MET A 223 -69.33 18.55 -19.28
CA MET A 223 -69.71 19.91 -19.73
C MET A 223 -70.38 20.00 -21.10
N LEU A 224 -70.53 18.89 -21.85
CA LEU A 224 -71.31 18.84 -23.09
C LEU A 224 -72.81 19.20 -22.92
N ARG A 225 -73.30 19.49 -21.70
CA ARG A 225 -74.71 19.87 -21.44
C ARG A 225 -74.97 21.34 -21.10
N ASP A 226 -73.98 22.13 -20.68
CA ASP A 226 -74.24 23.52 -20.26
C ASP A 226 -74.31 24.52 -21.43
N LYS A 227 -73.78 24.15 -22.60
CA LYS A 227 -73.78 25.02 -23.79
C LYS A 227 -75.00 24.84 -24.71
N GLU A 228 -75.79 23.78 -24.52
CA GLU A 228 -77.06 23.58 -25.24
C GLU A 228 -78.26 24.06 -24.40
N LYS A 229 -78.45 25.39 -24.40
CA LYS A 229 -79.69 26.13 -24.13
C LYS A 229 -80.79 25.41 -23.31
N GLY A 230 -80.90 25.82 -22.05
CA GLY A 230 -82.17 25.95 -21.33
C GLY A 230 -82.70 24.67 -20.69
N ARG A 231 -82.91 24.73 -19.36
CA ARG A 231 -83.64 23.79 -18.49
C ARG A 231 -84.64 22.88 -19.24
N LYS A 232 -84.17 21.78 -19.83
CA LYS A 232 -85.00 20.66 -20.24
C LYS A 232 -84.88 19.62 -19.15
N SER A 233 -86.00 19.36 -18.47
CA SER A 233 -86.17 18.24 -17.55
C SER A 233 -85.59 16.97 -18.17
N PHE A 234 -84.71 16.28 -17.44
CA PHE A 234 -84.14 15.00 -17.85
C PHE A 234 -85.25 14.05 -18.31
N LYS A 235 -85.08 13.43 -19.48
CA LYS A 235 -85.80 12.19 -19.75
C LYS A 235 -85.21 11.11 -18.83
N PRO A 236 -86.02 10.29 -18.13
CA PRO A 236 -85.52 9.26 -17.20
C PRO A 236 -84.51 8.26 -17.79
N SER A 237 -84.47 8.14 -19.12
CA SER A 237 -83.49 7.32 -19.85
C SER A 237 -82.08 7.91 -19.86
N GLU A 238 -81.96 9.23 -19.99
CA GLU A 238 -80.66 9.92 -20.13
C GLU A 238 -79.95 10.12 -18.79
N GLU A 239 -80.71 10.18 -17.70
CA GLU A 239 -80.18 10.29 -16.34
C GLU A 239 -79.44 9.00 -15.94
N LYS A 240 -79.97 7.84 -16.31
CA LYS A 240 -79.31 6.54 -16.10
C LYS A 240 -77.98 6.45 -16.84
N GLU A 241 -77.93 6.90 -18.10
CA GLU A 241 -76.69 6.93 -18.88
C GLU A 241 -75.62 7.83 -18.27
N TYR A 242 -76.01 9.00 -17.75
CA TYR A 242 -75.12 9.90 -17.05
C TYR A 242 -74.50 9.26 -15.79
N PHE A 243 -75.32 8.62 -14.96
CA PHE A 243 -74.84 7.90 -13.77
C PHE A 243 -73.89 6.76 -14.13
N ILE A 244 -74.21 5.98 -15.18
CA ILE A 244 -73.34 4.91 -15.68
C ILE A 244 -71.99 5.48 -16.15
N LYS A 245 -72.01 6.60 -16.88
CA LYS A 245 -70.79 7.25 -17.38
C LYS A 245 -69.91 7.80 -16.26
N LYS A 246 -70.53 8.46 -15.27
CA LYS A 246 -69.85 8.98 -14.08
C LYS A 246 -69.21 7.87 -13.24
N GLU A 247 -69.89 6.73 -13.12
CA GLU A 247 -69.35 5.58 -12.38
C GLU A 247 -68.18 4.93 -13.13
N LYS A 248 -68.27 4.79 -14.47
CA LYS A 248 -67.13 4.36 -15.30
C LYS A 248 -65.91 5.27 -15.15
N LEU A 249 -66.13 6.59 -15.09
CA LEU A 249 -65.05 7.56 -14.85
C LEU A 249 -64.43 7.36 -13.46
N ARG A 250 -65.23 7.16 -12.41
CA ARG A 250 -64.71 6.85 -11.07
C ARG A 250 -63.86 5.58 -11.05
N GLN A 251 -64.32 4.53 -11.72
CA GLN A 251 -63.58 3.26 -11.84
C GLN A 251 -62.25 3.47 -12.57
N ALA A 252 -62.25 4.16 -13.71
CA ALA A 252 -61.04 4.46 -14.47
C ALA A 252 -60.02 5.30 -13.66
N LYS A 253 -60.48 6.31 -12.91
CA LYS A 253 -59.63 7.09 -12.01
C LYS A 253 -59.03 6.22 -10.89
N HIS A 254 -59.84 5.33 -10.31
CA HIS A 254 -59.38 4.40 -9.29
C HIS A 254 -58.32 3.43 -9.83
N GLU A 255 -58.49 2.90 -11.04
CA GLU A 255 -57.50 2.04 -11.70
C GLU A 255 -56.18 2.74 -11.96
N ILE A 256 -56.20 4.00 -12.42
CA ILE A 256 -54.97 4.79 -12.63
C ILE A 256 -54.23 4.96 -11.30
N HIS A 257 -54.94 5.28 -10.22
CA HIS A 257 -54.33 5.43 -8.90
C HIS A 257 -53.77 4.11 -8.36
N LYS A 258 -54.51 3.00 -8.53
CA LYS A 258 -54.06 1.68 -8.11
C LYS A 258 -52.77 1.26 -8.82
N LYS A 259 -52.70 1.44 -10.15
CA LYS A 259 -51.49 1.14 -10.94
C LYS A 259 -50.29 1.97 -10.49
N TYR A 260 -50.50 3.26 -10.23
CA TYR A 260 -49.45 4.14 -9.70
C TYR A 260 -48.96 3.68 -8.33
N GLN A 261 -49.87 3.31 -7.40
CA GLN A 261 -49.46 2.80 -6.09
C GLN A 261 -48.63 1.53 -6.21
N GLU A 262 -49.02 0.59 -7.06
CA GLU A 262 -48.28 -0.66 -7.28
C GLU A 262 -46.86 -0.39 -7.83
N GLU A 263 -46.75 0.48 -8.83
CA GLU A 263 -45.47 0.84 -9.45
C GLU A 263 -44.57 1.64 -8.50
N ASN A 264 -45.12 2.65 -7.82
CA ASN A 264 -44.38 3.42 -6.83
C ASN A 264 -43.91 2.56 -5.66
N ASN A 265 -44.76 1.65 -5.14
CA ASN A 265 -44.35 0.72 -4.07
C ASN A 265 -43.23 -0.21 -4.53
N ARG A 266 -43.25 -0.67 -5.78
CA ARG A 266 -42.17 -1.48 -6.37
C ARG A 266 -40.86 -0.69 -6.45
N ILE A 267 -40.90 0.54 -6.95
CA ILE A 267 -39.70 1.39 -7.08
C ILE A 267 -39.15 1.73 -5.69
N VAL A 268 -40.01 2.12 -4.74
CA VAL A 268 -39.61 2.41 -3.35
C VAL A 268 -38.99 1.18 -2.69
N GLY A 269 -39.59 0.00 -2.85
CA GLY A 269 -39.01 -1.25 -2.31
C GLY A 269 -37.63 -1.56 -2.90
N ASN A 270 -37.43 -1.33 -4.19
CA ASN A 270 -36.12 -1.48 -4.83
C ASN A 270 -35.09 -0.49 -4.28
N ILE A 271 -35.47 0.78 -4.11
CA ILE A 271 -34.63 1.83 -3.51
C ILE A 271 -34.21 1.42 -2.09
N GLU A 272 -35.14 0.98 -1.25
CA GLU A 272 -34.85 0.55 0.13
C GLU A 272 -33.90 -0.65 0.18
N ASN A 273 -34.11 -1.65 -0.67
CA ASN A 273 -33.23 -2.81 -0.75
C ASN A 273 -31.81 -2.40 -1.17
N LEU A 274 -31.70 -1.51 -2.15
CA LEU A 274 -30.42 -1.08 -2.68
C LEU A 274 -29.65 -0.20 -1.67
N ILE A 275 -30.35 0.63 -0.90
CA ILE A 275 -29.77 1.36 0.25
C ILE A 275 -29.17 0.37 1.26
N LYS A 276 -29.93 -0.66 1.67
CA LYS A 276 -29.42 -1.69 2.60
C LYS A 276 -28.19 -2.41 2.05
N THR A 277 -28.16 -2.72 0.75
CA THR A 277 -27.00 -3.34 0.11
C THR A 277 -25.77 -2.43 0.12
N ILE A 278 -25.94 -1.13 -0.13
CA ILE A 278 -24.84 -0.15 -0.03
C ILE A 278 -24.32 -0.07 1.41
N GLU A 279 -25.21 0.05 2.40
CA GLU A 279 -24.83 0.12 3.82
C GLU A 279 -24.06 -1.13 4.27
N GLN A 280 -24.48 -2.33 3.84
CA GLN A 280 -23.77 -3.57 4.11
C GLN A 280 -22.37 -3.58 3.49
N ALA A 281 -22.23 -3.12 2.24
CA ALA A 281 -20.95 -3.02 1.57
C ALA A 281 -20.01 -1.99 2.24
N GLU A 282 -20.55 -0.86 2.72
CA GLU A 282 -19.79 0.13 3.48
C GLU A 282 -19.29 -0.40 4.83
N TYR A 283 -20.13 -1.18 5.51
CA TYR A 283 -19.77 -1.85 6.75
C TYR A 283 -18.61 -2.84 6.52
N GLN A 284 -18.71 -3.70 5.51
CA GLN A 284 -17.63 -4.63 5.14
C GLN A 284 -16.35 -3.90 4.75
N ARG A 285 -16.46 -2.82 3.96
CA ARG A 285 -15.30 -1.99 3.60
C ARG A 285 -14.61 -1.40 4.82
N THR A 286 -15.37 -1.08 5.87
CA THR A 286 -14.81 -0.57 7.12
C THR A 286 -14.09 -1.66 7.90
N ILE A 287 -14.59 -2.90 7.88
CA ILE A 287 -13.90 -4.07 8.45
C ILE A 287 -12.58 -4.33 7.71
N SER A 288 -12.61 -4.49 6.39
CA SER A 288 -11.40 -4.77 5.59
C SER A 288 -10.35 -3.66 5.75
N LYS A 289 -10.76 -2.40 5.93
CA LYS A 289 -9.84 -1.29 6.25
C LYS A 289 -9.16 -1.44 7.61
N LYS A 290 -9.88 -1.93 8.63
CA LYS A 290 -9.28 -2.20 9.95
C LYS A 290 -8.29 -3.36 9.84
N GLU A 291 -8.67 -4.45 9.18
CA GLU A 291 -7.79 -5.60 8.94
C GLU A 291 -6.53 -5.21 8.15
N LEU A 292 -6.67 -4.39 7.11
CA LEU A 292 -5.53 -3.86 6.35
C LEU A 292 -4.55 -3.12 7.27
N LYS A 293 -5.07 -2.25 8.16
CA LYS A 293 -4.26 -1.51 9.12
C LYS A 293 -3.59 -2.46 10.12
N GLU A 294 -4.30 -3.46 10.63
CA GLU A 294 -3.73 -4.46 11.55
C GLU A 294 -2.60 -5.27 10.89
N TYR A 295 -2.73 -5.63 9.62
CA TYR A 295 -1.66 -6.32 8.88
C TYR A 295 -0.46 -5.41 8.60
N GLN A 296 -0.70 -4.13 8.31
CA GLN A 296 0.36 -3.13 8.20
C GLN A 296 1.12 -2.96 9.53
N GLU A 297 0.41 -2.89 10.65
CA GLU A 297 1.05 -2.81 11.97
C GLU A 297 1.87 -4.07 12.28
N GLN A 298 1.39 -5.26 11.92
CA GLN A 298 2.14 -6.52 12.09
C GLN A 298 3.45 -6.54 11.33
N ILE A 299 3.47 -6.10 10.06
CA ILE A 299 4.70 -6.10 9.27
C ILE A 299 5.68 -5.02 9.75
N VAL A 300 5.19 -3.83 10.14
CA VAL A 300 6.02 -2.78 10.74
C VAL A 300 6.66 -3.26 12.03
N MET A 301 5.92 -3.95 12.90
CA MET A 301 6.47 -4.53 14.13
C MET A 301 7.57 -5.57 13.84
N LEU A 302 7.38 -6.40 12.81
CA LEU A 302 8.41 -7.35 12.39
C LEU A 302 9.70 -6.63 11.98
N TYR A 303 9.59 -5.59 11.16
CA TYR A 303 10.73 -4.81 10.69
C TYR A 303 11.42 -4.04 11.83
N CYS A 304 10.67 -3.33 12.68
CA CYS A 304 11.26 -2.65 13.85
C CYS A 304 11.94 -3.62 14.80
N ARG A 305 11.42 -4.85 14.96
CA ARG A 305 12.08 -5.90 15.74
C ARG A 305 13.36 -6.39 15.09
N ALA A 306 13.36 -6.61 13.77
CA ALA A 306 14.56 -6.99 13.04
C ALA A 306 15.65 -5.91 13.10
N LEU A 307 15.25 -4.63 13.02
CA LEU A 307 16.13 -3.47 13.17
C LEU A 307 16.77 -3.45 14.56
N ARG A 308 15.96 -3.54 15.62
CA ARG A 308 16.44 -3.51 17.01
C ARG A 308 17.35 -4.67 17.37
N ASP A 309 17.03 -5.86 16.86
CA ASP A 309 17.84 -7.05 17.09
C ASP A 309 19.15 -7.05 16.27
N GLY A 310 19.34 -6.11 15.34
CA GLY A 310 20.51 -6.10 14.46
C GLY A 310 20.53 -7.28 13.49
N LYS A 311 19.36 -7.86 13.17
CA LYS A 311 19.27 -9.09 12.37
C LYS A 311 19.00 -8.77 10.90
N ASP A 312 19.96 -9.12 10.06
CA ASP A 312 19.76 -9.13 8.62
C ASP A 312 19.05 -10.42 8.15
N LEU A 313 17.86 -10.28 7.57
CA LEU A 313 17.06 -11.38 7.02
C LEU A 313 17.17 -11.50 5.49
N ARG A 314 17.87 -10.58 4.82
CA ARG A 314 17.89 -10.47 3.34
C ARG A 314 19.29 -10.28 2.74
N SER A 315 20.36 -10.50 3.52
CA SER A 315 21.76 -10.43 3.08
C SER A 315 22.28 -9.04 2.69
N ASP A 316 21.48 -8.00 2.89
CA ASP A 316 21.77 -6.62 2.52
C ASP A 316 22.23 -5.74 3.70
N GLY A 317 22.19 -6.26 4.94
CA GLY A 317 22.37 -5.47 6.16
C GLY A 317 21.11 -4.72 6.56
N LEU A 318 21.13 -3.96 7.65
CA LEU A 318 19.96 -3.28 8.21
C LEU A 318 19.32 -2.25 7.27
N ARG A 319 20.05 -1.79 6.25
CA ARG A 319 19.53 -0.90 5.21
C ARG A 319 18.28 -1.43 4.50
N TRP A 320 18.12 -2.75 4.34
CA TRP A 320 16.90 -3.29 3.70
C TRP A 320 15.66 -3.06 4.56
N VAL A 321 15.82 -3.11 5.90
CA VAL A 321 14.72 -2.86 6.85
C VAL A 321 14.29 -1.40 6.77
N ILE A 322 15.26 -0.49 6.71
CA ILE A 322 15.04 0.95 6.56
C ILE A 322 14.26 1.22 5.27
N LYS A 323 14.73 0.67 4.15
CA LYS A 323 14.03 0.76 2.85
C LYS A 323 12.60 0.22 2.92
N ALA A 324 12.40 -0.93 3.57
CA ALA A 324 11.09 -1.55 3.69
C ALA A 324 10.11 -0.71 4.52
N LEU A 325 10.57 -0.12 5.63
CA LEU A 325 9.77 0.80 6.45
C LEU A 325 9.41 2.07 5.67
N TRP A 326 10.37 2.65 4.96
CA TRP A 326 10.14 3.84 4.13
C TRP A 326 9.22 3.57 2.94
N ALA A 327 9.29 2.39 2.32
CA ALA A 327 8.36 1.99 1.27
C ALA A 327 6.89 1.94 1.76
N MET A 328 6.69 1.72 3.06
CA MET A 328 5.38 1.79 3.72
C MET A 328 5.01 3.19 4.24
N ASN A 329 5.87 4.19 4.00
CA ASN A 329 5.74 5.56 4.53
C ASN A 329 5.72 5.64 6.07
N GLU A 330 6.40 4.70 6.72
CA GLU A 330 6.49 4.64 8.18
C GLU A 330 7.79 5.30 8.67
N PRO A 331 7.73 6.21 9.65
CA PRO A 331 8.92 6.83 10.22
C PRO A 331 9.68 5.83 11.10
N ILE A 332 10.99 5.97 11.14
CA ILE A 332 11.87 5.08 11.90
C ILE A 332 12.30 5.79 13.19
N PRO A 333 12.02 5.23 14.36
CA PRO A 333 12.52 5.77 15.62
C PRO A 333 14.01 5.48 15.78
N LEU A 334 14.79 6.45 16.25
CA LEU A 334 16.20 6.20 16.57
C LEU A 334 16.37 5.14 17.67
N SER A 335 15.42 5.03 18.60
CA SER A 335 15.44 3.96 19.62
C SER A 335 15.25 2.54 19.07
N ALA A 336 14.80 2.40 17.81
CA ALA A 336 14.67 1.09 17.16
C ALA A 336 16.00 0.55 16.64
N PHE A 337 17.07 1.35 16.62
CA PHE A 337 18.40 0.85 16.26
C PHE A 337 19.03 0.07 17.42
N PRO A 338 19.89 -0.92 17.13
CA PRO A 338 20.60 -1.65 18.17
C PRO A 338 21.53 -0.72 18.96
N LYS A 339 21.56 -0.86 20.29
CA LYS A 339 22.39 -0.04 21.19
C LYS A 339 23.90 -0.10 20.89
N PHE A 340 24.35 -1.14 20.20
CA PHE A 340 25.75 -1.36 19.85
C PHE A 340 26.18 -0.65 18.57
N ILE A 341 25.24 -0.04 17.85
CA ILE A 341 25.51 0.80 16.68
C ILE A 341 25.55 2.25 17.17
N ASP A 342 26.64 2.95 16.85
CA ASP A 342 26.81 4.36 17.19
C ASP A 342 26.00 5.28 16.26
N GLU A 343 25.80 6.53 16.69
CA GLU A 343 24.98 7.50 15.97
C GLU A 343 25.50 7.79 14.55
N GLU A 344 26.82 7.80 14.36
CA GLU A 344 27.46 7.96 13.05
C GLU A 344 27.13 6.78 12.10
N SER A 345 27.17 5.54 12.60
CA SER A 345 26.75 4.36 11.80
C SER A 345 25.27 4.38 11.49
N ILE A 346 24.42 4.87 12.41
CA ILE A 346 22.98 5.02 12.16
C ILE A 346 22.75 6.02 11.03
N GLN A 347 23.41 7.18 11.09
CA GLN A 347 23.33 8.20 10.05
C GLN A 347 23.80 7.65 8.69
N PHE A 348 24.92 6.93 8.67
CA PHE A 348 25.40 6.23 7.49
C PHE A 348 24.37 5.25 6.89
N LEU A 349 23.72 4.44 7.73
CA LEU A 349 22.69 3.49 7.30
C LEU A 349 21.49 4.19 6.64
N LEU A 350 21.08 5.32 7.21
CA LEU A 350 19.99 6.14 6.67
C LEU A 350 20.37 6.76 5.33
N GLU A 351 21.57 7.35 5.22
CA GLU A 351 22.04 7.96 3.97
C GLU A 351 22.21 6.93 2.85
N ILE A 352 22.77 5.75 3.13
CA ILE A 352 22.87 4.68 2.12
C ILE A 352 21.48 4.20 1.70
N ALA A 353 20.56 4.02 2.64
CA ALA A 353 19.20 3.62 2.29
C ALA A 353 18.52 4.66 1.39
N GLU A 354 18.78 5.96 1.62
CA GLU A 354 18.27 7.04 0.77
C GLU A 354 18.85 6.96 -0.64
N LYS A 355 20.16 6.73 -0.77
CA LYS A 355 20.81 6.54 -2.07
C LYS A 355 20.34 5.28 -2.80
N ASP A 356 20.11 4.19 -2.10
CA ASP A 356 19.53 2.98 -2.69
C ASP A 356 18.11 3.24 -3.22
N VAL A 357 17.29 4.01 -2.51
CA VAL A 357 15.97 4.44 -2.97
C VAL A 357 16.08 5.36 -4.21
N GLU A 358 17.07 6.25 -4.23
CA GLU A 358 17.35 7.13 -5.38
C GLU A 358 17.70 6.30 -6.63
N ILE A 359 18.53 5.26 -6.48
CA ILE A 359 18.86 4.30 -7.54
C ILE A 359 17.58 3.61 -8.05
N GLU A 360 16.76 3.05 -7.16
CA GLU A 360 15.52 2.37 -7.54
C GLU A 360 14.53 3.29 -8.29
N MET A 361 14.54 4.58 -7.99
CA MET A 361 13.75 5.58 -8.72
C MET A 361 14.29 5.76 -10.14
N TYR A 362 15.60 5.96 -10.31
CA TYR A 362 16.20 6.09 -11.64
C TYR A 362 16.06 4.81 -12.48
N GLU A 363 16.15 3.63 -11.87
CA GLU A 363 15.91 2.35 -12.54
C GLU A 363 14.47 2.23 -13.06
N ARG A 364 13.48 2.62 -12.24
CA ARG A 364 12.07 2.66 -12.65
C ARG A 364 11.84 3.60 -13.82
N GLU A 365 12.42 4.80 -13.76
CA GLU A 365 12.32 5.78 -14.85
C GLU A 365 13.02 5.29 -16.13
N LEU A 366 14.16 4.62 -15.99
CA LEU A 366 14.88 4.03 -17.09
C LEU A 366 14.07 2.91 -17.76
N GLU A 367 13.37 2.09 -16.98
CA GLU A 367 12.47 1.07 -17.52
C GLU A 367 11.22 1.68 -18.18
N ARG A 368 10.69 2.79 -17.64
CA ARG A 368 9.63 3.58 -18.29
C ARG A 368 10.06 4.07 -19.67
N LEU A 369 11.26 4.64 -19.79
CA LEU A 369 11.79 5.08 -21.08
C LEU A 369 12.03 3.89 -22.03
N ARG A 370 12.54 2.75 -21.54
CA ARG A 370 12.72 1.54 -22.37
C ARG A 370 11.40 0.99 -22.91
N THR A 371 10.36 0.96 -22.08
CA THR A 371 9.02 0.52 -22.50
C THR A 371 8.39 1.49 -23.48
N GLU A 372 8.60 2.80 -23.30
CA GLU A 372 8.19 3.83 -24.26
C GLU A 372 8.88 3.63 -25.63
N VAL A 373 10.20 3.41 -25.68
CA VAL A 373 10.92 3.06 -26.92
C VAL A 373 10.35 1.79 -27.55
N LYS A 374 10.05 0.76 -26.74
CA LYS A 374 9.50 -0.51 -27.22
C LYS A 374 8.10 -0.33 -27.84
N ASN A 375 7.26 0.50 -27.24
CA ASN A 375 5.89 0.76 -27.70
C ASN A 375 5.86 1.70 -28.92
N GLN A 376 6.83 2.60 -29.02
CA GLN A 376 7.00 3.48 -30.18
C GLN A 376 7.56 2.74 -31.41
N ARG A 377 8.21 1.59 -31.23
CA ARG A 377 8.56 0.72 -32.36
C ARG A 377 7.28 0.11 -32.95
N PRO A 378 6.89 0.47 -34.19
CA PRO A 378 5.74 -0.16 -34.81
C PRO A 378 5.99 -1.66 -34.93
N SER A 379 5.07 -2.48 -34.42
CA SER A 379 5.10 -3.95 -34.50
C SER A 379 5.08 -4.49 -35.95
N SER A 380 4.95 -3.62 -36.95
CA SER A 380 4.95 -3.92 -38.39
C SER A 380 6.30 -3.73 -39.09
N THR A 381 7.35 -3.24 -38.42
CA THR A 381 8.69 -3.11 -39.01
C THR A 381 9.69 -4.06 -38.38
N ALA A 382 9.39 -5.36 -38.36
CA ALA A 382 10.46 -6.27 -38.74
C ALA A 382 10.85 -5.82 -40.16
N PRO A 383 12.10 -5.40 -40.42
CA PRO A 383 12.48 -5.07 -41.79
C PRO A 383 12.15 -6.33 -42.58
N SER A 384 11.20 -6.25 -43.52
CA SER A 384 10.96 -7.32 -44.47
C SER A 384 12.34 -7.77 -44.94
N THR A 385 12.60 -9.07 -45.03
CA THR A 385 13.88 -9.59 -45.54
C THR A 385 14.31 -8.83 -46.80
N ARG A 386 13.35 -8.37 -47.62
CA ARG A 386 13.55 -7.48 -48.77
C ARG A 386 14.19 -6.11 -48.45
N ASN A 387 13.77 -5.43 -47.39
CA ASN A 387 14.34 -4.16 -46.94
C ASN A 387 15.73 -4.36 -46.34
N LEU A 388 15.92 -5.45 -45.59
CA LEU A 388 17.23 -5.83 -45.04
C LEU A 388 18.22 -6.15 -46.17
N TYR A 389 17.78 -6.88 -47.19
CA TYR A 389 18.55 -7.12 -48.41
C TYR A 389 18.83 -5.83 -49.20
N ARG A 390 17.87 -4.90 -49.26
CA ARG A 390 18.06 -3.61 -49.93
C ARG A 390 19.11 -2.77 -49.22
N ASP A 391 19.07 -2.69 -47.90
CA ASP A 391 20.06 -1.96 -47.08
C ASP A 391 21.44 -2.59 -47.17
N VAL A 392 21.55 -3.92 -47.08
CA VAL A 392 22.83 -4.63 -47.23
C VAL A 392 23.38 -4.44 -48.64
N LYS A 393 22.54 -4.54 -49.68
CA LYS A 393 22.94 -4.32 -51.07
C LYS A 393 23.35 -2.86 -51.32
N GLN A 394 22.69 -1.90 -50.67
CA GLN A 394 23.06 -0.49 -50.74
C GLN A 394 24.41 -0.25 -50.06
N ARG A 395 24.62 -0.75 -48.84
CA ARG A 395 25.94 -0.66 -48.16
C ARG A 395 27.05 -1.32 -48.96
N LEU A 396 26.82 -2.50 -49.53
CA LEU A 396 27.80 -3.17 -50.40
C LEU A 396 28.10 -2.36 -51.66
N ARG A 397 27.09 -1.68 -52.22
CA ARG A 397 27.25 -0.80 -53.38
C ARG A 397 28.01 0.49 -53.01
N ASP A 398 27.77 1.03 -51.83
CA ASP A 398 28.47 2.21 -51.32
C ASP A 398 29.93 1.87 -50.99
N ILE A 399 30.20 0.68 -50.45
CA ILE A 399 31.56 0.15 -50.21
C ILE A 399 32.28 -0.15 -51.54
N SER A 400 31.57 -0.68 -52.54
CA SER A 400 32.17 -0.94 -53.86
C SER A 400 32.36 0.33 -54.70
N GLN A 401 31.60 1.39 -54.43
CA GLN A 401 31.77 2.69 -55.07
C GLN A 401 32.71 3.63 -54.33
N SER A 402 32.93 3.45 -53.02
CA SER A 402 33.95 4.21 -52.27
C SER A 402 35.39 3.80 -52.60
N SER A 403 35.56 2.67 -53.27
CA SER A 403 36.86 2.16 -53.75
C SER A 403 37.15 2.52 -55.22
N VAL A 404 36.17 3.02 -55.97
CA VAL A 404 36.35 3.51 -57.35
C VAL A 404 35.97 4.98 -57.36
N GLY A 405 36.98 5.85 -57.24
CA GLY A 405 36.81 7.30 -57.21
C GLY A 405 35.84 7.78 -58.30
N LYS A 406 34.65 8.24 -57.89
CA LYS A 406 33.68 8.81 -58.81
C LYS A 406 33.92 10.32 -58.97
N PRO A 407 33.90 10.82 -60.21
CA PRO A 407 33.96 12.24 -60.49
C PRO A 407 32.64 12.91 -60.09
N ALA A 408 32.75 14.15 -59.62
CA ALA A 408 31.63 15.04 -59.34
C ALA A 408 30.77 15.30 -60.60
N ILE A 409 29.53 15.78 -60.40
CA ILE A 409 28.40 16.03 -61.33
C ILE A 409 27.34 14.91 -61.21
N SER A 410 26.09 15.09 -60.80
CA SER A 410 25.20 16.25 -60.56
C SER A 410 24.06 15.82 -59.61
N PRO A 411 23.38 16.74 -58.91
CA PRO A 411 22.24 16.41 -58.05
C PRO A 411 20.94 16.43 -58.86
N SER A 412 20.38 15.26 -59.17
CA SER A 412 18.99 15.14 -59.62
C SER A 412 18.09 14.77 -58.45
N TYR A 413 17.17 15.69 -58.16
CA TYR A 413 16.04 15.61 -57.26
C TYR A 413 15.33 14.24 -57.21
N THR A 414 15.06 13.79 -55.97
CA THR A 414 13.76 13.21 -55.58
C THR A 414 13.52 13.58 -54.12
N GLU A 415 13.12 14.84 -53.91
CA GLU A 415 12.49 15.31 -52.69
C GLU A 415 11.05 14.79 -52.68
N GLU A 416 10.77 13.65 -52.05
CA GLU A 416 9.37 13.34 -51.68
C GLU A 416 9.23 12.33 -50.52
N THR A 417 10.30 11.98 -49.82
CA THR A 417 10.23 11.05 -48.67
C THR A 417 10.73 11.64 -47.34
N GLU A 418 11.30 12.84 -47.33
CA GLU A 418 11.98 13.36 -46.14
C GLU A 418 11.07 13.97 -45.06
N ILE A 419 9.82 14.31 -45.38
CA ILE A 419 8.96 15.04 -44.43
C ILE A 419 8.38 14.09 -43.36
N SER A 420 8.29 12.78 -43.63
CA SER A 420 7.81 11.81 -42.64
C SER A 420 8.90 11.18 -41.77
N GLN A 421 10.19 11.28 -42.11
CA GLN A 421 11.29 10.68 -41.32
C GLN A 421 11.98 11.66 -40.35
N LYS A 422 11.88 12.98 -40.61
CA LYS A 422 12.50 14.01 -39.77
C LYS A 422 11.80 14.21 -38.42
N SER A 423 10.54 13.79 -38.25
CA SER A 423 9.82 13.86 -36.97
C SER A 423 10.12 12.67 -36.05
N TYR A 424 10.27 11.46 -36.59
CA TYR A 424 10.61 10.25 -35.80
C TYR A 424 12.06 10.27 -35.29
N SER A 425 13.01 10.77 -36.07
CA SER A 425 14.44 10.81 -35.70
C SER A 425 14.76 11.77 -34.54
N LYS A 426 14.07 12.91 -34.43
CA LYS A 426 14.27 13.87 -33.32
C LYS A 426 13.73 13.35 -31.98
N LEU A 427 12.65 12.58 -31.99
CA LEU A 427 12.05 12.05 -30.76
C LEU A 427 12.86 10.87 -30.21
N GLU A 428 13.33 9.97 -31.08
CA GLU A 428 14.18 8.84 -30.68
C GLU A 428 15.49 9.32 -30.05
N THR A 429 16.13 10.34 -30.63
CA THR A 429 17.40 10.87 -30.12
C THR A 429 17.26 11.38 -28.67
N ASN A 430 16.14 12.02 -28.33
CA ASN A 430 15.90 12.56 -26.98
C ASN A 430 15.67 11.46 -25.92
N ILE A 431 15.00 10.36 -26.31
CA ILE A 431 14.78 9.24 -25.39
C ILE A 431 16.10 8.48 -25.15
N TYR A 432 16.91 8.29 -26.18
CA TYR A 432 18.23 7.65 -26.05
C TYR A 432 19.20 8.48 -25.21
N THR A 433 19.22 9.81 -25.34
CA THR A 433 20.02 10.68 -24.45
C THR A 433 19.53 10.58 -23.01
N GLY A 434 18.22 10.60 -22.76
CA GLY A 434 17.65 10.43 -21.42
C GLY A 434 18.01 9.08 -20.76
N ILE A 435 18.02 7.99 -21.54
CA ILE A 435 18.47 6.67 -21.05
C ILE A 435 19.95 6.71 -20.68
N SER A 436 20.81 7.35 -21.48
CA SER A 436 22.24 7.46 -21.18
C SER A 436 22.49 8.27 -19.91
N GLU A 437 21.82 9.42 -19.76
CA GLU A 437 21.95 10.28 -18.58
C GLU A 437 21.52 9.57 -17.29
N LEU A 438 20.44 8.78 -17.33
CA LEU A 438 20.00 7.99 -16.18
C LEU A 438 21.00 6.89 -15.81
N ARG A 439 21.61 6.21 -16.79
CA ARG A 439 22.67 5.23 -16.53
C ARG A 439 23.88 5.86 -15.86
N ASP A 440 24.29 7.03 -16.34
CA ASP A 440 25.42 7.76 -15.77
C ASP A 440 25.13 8.20 -14.33
N LYS A 441 23.89 8.64 -14.04
CA LYS A 441 23.46 8.96 -12.66
C LYS A 441 23.49 7.74 -11.75
N ILE A 442 22.93 6.61 -12.19
CA ILE A 442 22.94 5.35 -11.42
C ILE A 442 24.38 4.92 -11.14
N TYR A 443 25.26 4.96 -12.13
CA TYR A 443 26.67 4.61 -11.98
C TYR A 443 27.39 5.50 -10.95
N LYS A 444 27.19 6.82 -11.04
CA LYS A 444 27.78 7.78 -10.09
C LYS A 444 27.32 7.52 -8.65
N ILE A 445 26.05 7.21 -8.44
CA ILE A 445 25.53 6.93 -7.09
C ILE A 445 26.07 5.59 -6.57
N HIS A 446 26.18 4.56 -7.41
CA HIS A 446 26.81 3.30 -7.00
C HIS A 446 28.25 3.46 -6.55
N GLU A 447 29.06 4.26 -7.26
CA GLU A 447 30.44 4.56 -6.83
C GLU A 447 30.47 5.34 -5.51
N LEU A 448 29.58 6.32 -5.33
CA LEU A 448 29.45 7.05 -4.07
C LEU A 448 29.07 6.11 -2.90
N VAL A 449 28.06 5.24 -3.08
CA VAL A 449 27.65 4.26 -2.06
C VAL A 449 28.81 3.34 -1.68
N LYS A 450 29.60 2.91 -2.66
CA LYS A 450 30.80 2.08 -2.42
C LYS A 450 31.87 2.84 -1.64
N GLU A 451 32.13 4.10 -1.98
CA GLU A 451 33.08 4.95 -1.26
C GLU A 451 32.65 5.18 0.20
N MET A 452 31.39 5.59 0.40
CA MET A 452 30.81 5.76 1.75
C MET A 452 30.93 4.47 2.57
N THR A 453 30.61 3.33 1.96
CA THR A 453 30.71 2.02 2.62
C THR A 453 32.14 1.70 3.06
N ASN A 454 33.13 1.96 2.21
CA ASN A 454 34.54 1.73 2.55
C ASN A 454 35.00 2.64 3.70
N ASN A 455 34.63 3.93 3.63
CA ASN A 455 34.99 4.91 4.64
C ASN A 455 34.38 4.55 6.00
N GLU A 456 33.12 4.13 6.02
CA GLU A 456 32.44 3.73 7.23
C GLU A 456 33.03 2.45 7.85
N ILE A 457 33.29 1.43 7.04
CA ILE A 457 33.92 0.20 7.53
C ILE A 457 35.31 0.50 8.11
N LYS A 458 36.06 1.40 7.47
CA LYS A 458 37.37 1.84 7.97
C LYS A 458 37.21 2.55 9.32
N ARG A 459 36.29 3.51 9.42
CA ARG A 459 35.98 4.25 10.65
C ARG A 459 35.60 3.30 11.79
N VAL A 460 34.61 2.44 11.57
CA VAL A 460 34.15 1.44 12.56
C VAL A 460 35.28 0.51 12.97
N THR A 461 36.15 0.12 12.05
CA THR A 461 37.30 -0.74 12.36
C THR A 461 38.37 -0.03 13.20
N GLU A 462 38.57 1.26 12.98
CA GLU A 462 39.53 2.09 13.73
C GLU A 462 38.99 2.52 15.11
N SER A 463 37.68 2.81 15.22
CA SER A 463 37.01 3.25 16.44
C SER A 463 36.57 2.11 17.35
N TYR A 464 36.53 0.87 16.85
CA TYR A 464 36.07 -0.29 17.60
C TYR A 464 36.92 -0.53 18.85
N GLN A 465 36.29 -0.36 20.01
CA GLN A 465 36.84 -0.73 21.30
C GLN A 465 36.10 -1.95 21.84
N PRO A 466 36.75 -3.13 21.93
CA PRO A 466 36.13 -4.27 22.59
C PRO A 466 35.88 -3.93 24.06
N ASN A 467 34.62 -4.09 24.50
CA ASN A 467 34.18 -4.07 25.92
C ASN A 467 34.05 -2.72 26.65
N GLN A 468 33.37 -1.71 26.09
CA GLN A 468 33.05 -0.51 26.89
C GLN A 468 31.80 -0.61 27.79
N SER A 469 30.83 -1.51 27.51
CA SER A 469 29.49 -1.41 28.12
C SER A 469 28.94 -2.68 28.80
N GLY A 470 29.66 -3.80 28.83
CA GLY A 470 29.37 -4.95 29.72
C GLY A 470 28.07 -5.73 29.50
N GLU A 471 27.14 -5.28 28.64
CA GLU A 471 25.84 -5.95 28.47
C GLU A 471 25.89 -7.11 27.43
N GLU A 472 26.67 -6.99 26.35
CA GLU A 472 26.83 -8.05 25.33
C GLU A 472 28.22 -8.00 24.66
N GLU A 473 28.92 -9.14 24.56
CA GLU A 473 30.17 -9.25 23.77
C GLU A 473 29.84 -9.28 22.27
N ILE A 474 29.72 -8.09 21.67
CA ILE A 474 29.42 -7.96 20.24
C ILE A 474 30.72 -7.75 19.47
N GLY A 475 31.11 -8.76 18.69
CA GLY A 475 32.30 -8.68 17.85
C GLY A 475 32.13 -7.67 16.71
N ILE A 476 33.22 -6.99 16.35
CA ILE A 476 33.30 -6.06 15.20
C ILE A 476 32.67 -6.61 13.91
N MET A 477 32.85 -7.91 13.64
CA MET A 477 32.28 -8.56 12.45
C MET A 477 30.75 -8.57 12.44
N HIS A 478 30.11 -8.59 13.61
CA HIS A 478 28.66 -8.49 13.73
C HIS A 478 28.18 -7.08 13.37
N ILE A 479 28.89 -6.04 13.84
CA ILE A 479 28.61 -4.64 13.50
C ILE A 479 28.75 -4.44 11.97
N ILE A 480 29.87 -4.87 11.39
CA ILE A 480 30.08 -4.77 9.93
C ILE A 480 29.00 -5.57 9.17
N ARG A 481 28.58 -6.75 9.65
CA ARG A 481 27.48 -7.51 9.05
C ARG A 481 26.15 -6.76 9.11
N CYS A 482 25.87 -6.02 10.18
CA CYS A 482 24.69 -5.16 10.25
C CYS A 482 24.74 -4.04 9.21
N LEU A 483 25.93 -3.48 8.94
CA LEU A 483 26.09 -2.38 7.99
C LEU A 483 25.99 -2.82 6.52
N VAL A 484 26.61 -3.94 6.15
CA VAL A 484 26.76 -4.35 4.74
C VAL A 484 26.19 -5.73 4.39
N GLY A 485 25.59 -6.44 5.36
CA GLY A 485 25.01 -7.76 5.16
C GLY A 485 26.05 -8.81 4.81
N ASP A 486 25.77 -9.65 3.80
CA ASP A 486 26.65 -10.74 3.38
C ASP A 486 27.90 -10.27 2.63
N LYS A 487 27.92 -8.99 2.19
CA LYS A 487 29.12 -8.37 1.60
C LYS A 487 30.28 -8.25 2.59
N VAL A 488 30.06 -8.53 3.89
CA VAL A 488 31.10 -8.66 4.93
C VAL A 488 32.31 -9.48 4.45
N ARG A 489 32.09 -10.47 3.59
CA ARG A 489 33.16 -11.34 3.06
C ARG A 489 34.22 -10.57 2.29
N GLU A 490 33.83 -9.54 1.56
CA GLU A 490 34.72 -8.65 0.79
C GLU A 490 35.61 -7.83 1.73
N PHE A 491 35.08 -7.50 2.91
CA PHE A 491 35.70 -6.62 3.90
C PHE A 491 36.52 -7.35 4.97
N ASN A 492 36.50 -8.69 4.98
CA ASN A 492 37.36 -9.52 5.85
C ASN A 492 38.87 -9.21 5.69
N LYS A 493 39.29 -8.54 4.61
CA LYS A 493 40.67 -8.11 4.41
C LYS A 493 41.08 -7.02 5.42
N TYR A 494 40.19 -6.09 5.74
CA TYR A 494 40.47 -4.94 6.61
C TYR A 494 40.57 -5.32 8.09
N THR A 495 39.75 -6.28 8.53
CA THR A 495 39.77 -6.74 9.94
C THR A 495 40.95 -7.65 10.26
N ARG A 496 41.47 -8.40 9.27
CA ARG A 496 42.66 -9.25 9.46
C ARG A 496 43.95 -8.42 9.61
N SER A 497 44.09 -7.30 8.90
CA SER A 497 45.28 -6.45 9.00
C SER A 497 45.46 -5.84 10.40
N LEU A 498 44.39 -5.46 11.07
CA LEU A 498 44.47 -4.85 12.41
C LEU A 498 44.83 -5.87 13.50
N ILE A 499 44.23 -7.06 13.46
CA ILE A 499 44.41 -8.10 14.50
C ILE A 499 45.84 -8.67 14.49
N PHE A 500 46.47 -8.78 13.32
CA PHE A 500 47.84 -9.30 13.18
C PHE A 500 48.92 -8.21 13.13
N GLY A 501 48.57 -6.96 12.80
CA GLY A 501 49.52 -5.85 12.69
C GLY A 501 50.07 -5.35 14.04
N ASN A 502 49.29 -5.42 15.11
CA ASN A 502 49.71 -4.87 16.41
C ASN A 502 50.42 -5.86 17.35
N LYS A 503 50.37 -7.18 17.09
CA LYS A 503 51.06 -8.16 17.93
C LYS A 503 52.48 -8.51 17.46
N SER A 504 52.84 -8.18 16.23
CA SER A 504 54.13 -8.55 15.63
C SER A 504 55.29 -7.59 15.97
N LYS A 505 55.01 -6.39 16.51
CA LYS A 505 56.07 -5.45 16.96
C LYS A 505 56.47 -5.59 18.43
N ALA A 506 55.75 -6.36 19.23
CA ALA A 506 56.03 -6.49 20.67
C ALA A 506 56.89 -7.72 21.06
N PHE A 507 57.21 -8.61 20.12
CA PHE A 507 57.89 -9.89 20.43
C PHE A 507 59.29 -10.05 19.81
N ILE A 508 59.90 -8.98 19.28
CA ILE A 508 61.32 -8.99 18.86
C ILE A 508 62.08 -7.94 19.65
N LYS A 509 62.25 -8.22 20.94
CA LYS A 509 63.34 -7.73 21.78
C LYS A 509 63.51 -8.73 22.93
N LEU A 510 64.24 -9.81 22.63
CA LEU A 510 65.01 -10.59 23.58
C LEU A 510 66.29 -11.00 22.87
#